data_AF-A0A3E2C4G0-F1
#
_entry.id   AF-A0A3E2C4G0-F1
#
_cell.length_a   1.000
_cell.length_b   1.000
_cell.length_c   1.000
_cell.angle_alpha   90.00
_cell.angle_beta   90.00
_cell.angle_gamma   90.00
#
_symmetry.space_group_name_H-M   'P 1'
#
loop_
_entity.id
_entity.type
_entity.pdbx_description
1 polymer ?
#
loop_
_entity_poly.entity_id
_entity_poly.type
_entity_poly.pdbx_seq_one_letter_code
_entity_poly.pdbx_strand_id
1 'polypeptide(L)'
;MSEIAESTNRDESKVLPTSESANSSESANLPMSISARLGKLQFHLSGKFRVLQFADVQDAPKISKDTIRLIESACDAVKPDIVIFTGNQIAGYVKDFADTFVRRRWSSEAFDSSSG
;
A
#
# COMPACT_ATOMS: atom_id res chain seq x y z
N MET A 1 43.96 -60.07 -24.84
CA MET A 1 42.88 -60.08 -25.86
C MET A 1 41.75 -59.24 -25.27
N SER A 2 41.75 -57.92 -25.52
CA SER A 2 41.09 -57.23 -26.66
C SER A 2 39.57 -57.12 -26.43
N GLU A 3 38.82 -56.03 -26.63
CA GLU A 3 39.04 -54.67 -27.13
C GLU A 3 37.63 -53.99 -27.18
N ILE A 4 37.51 -52.71 -26.74
CA ILE A 4 36.72 -51.59 -27.33
C ILE A 4 35.15 -51.52 -27.33
N ALA A 5 34.70 -50.41 -26.71
CA ALA A 5 33.76 -49.32 -27.09
C ALA A 5 32.21 -49.44 -27.27
N GLU A 6 31.52 -48.57 -26.51
CA GLU A 6 30.65 -47.41 -26.92
C GLU A 6 29.32 -47.59 -27.68
N SER A 7 28.23 -47.05 -27.09
CA SER A 7 27.14 -46.23 -27.70
C SER A 7 25.93 -46.14 -26.72
N THR A 8 25.61 -44.99 -26.11
CA THR A 8 24.66 -43.92 -26.55
C THR A 8 23.23 -44.39 -26.89
N ASN A 9 22.21 -44.04 -26.07
CA ASN A 9 21.19 -43.03 -26.38
C ASN A 9 20.04 -42.94 -25.35
N ARG A 10 19.42 -41.76 -25.37
CA ARG A 10 18.34 -41.19 -24.52
C ARG A 10 16.96 -41.76 -24.87
N ASP A 11 16.01 -41.76 -23.91
CA ASP A 11 14.71 -41.08 -24.06
C ASP A 11 13.96 -40.92 -22.72
N GLU A 12 13.18 -39.85 -22.64
CA GLU A 12 12.43 -39.31 -21.50
C GLU A 12 11.09 -40.04 -21.24
N SER A 13 10.60 -40.05 -19.99
CA SER A 13 9.23 -39.58 -19.66
C SER A 13 8.86 -39.72 -18.16
N LYS A 14 8.92 -38.57 -17.46
CA LYS A 14 7.78 -37.93 -16.79
C LYS A 14 6.98 -38.71 -15.72
N VAL A 15 7.27 -38.45 -14.44
CA VAL A 15 6.25 -38.31 -13.37
C VAL A 15 6.70 -37.25 -12.35
N LEU A 16 6.01 -36.11 -12.29
CA LEU A 16 6.09 -35.11 -11.21
C LEU A 16 5.36 -35.64 -9.96
N PRO A 17 5.85 -35.32 -8.75
CA PRO A 17 4.98 -35.08 -7.61
C PRO A 17 4.79 -33.58 -7.39
N THR A 18 3.51 -33.27 -7.26
CA THR A 18 2.78 -32.03 -7.05
C THR A 18 3.12 -31.22 -5.79
N SER A 19 3.06 -29.91 -6.01
CA SER A 19 2.51 -28.84 -5.15
C SER A 19 3.16 -28.54 -3.79
N GLU A 20 3.98 -27.50 -3.85
CA GLU A 20 4.33 -26.54 -2.81
C GLU A 20 3.18 -26.27 -1.82
N SER A 21 3.42 -26.58 -0.55
CA SER A 21 2.73 -25.98 0.59
C SER A 21 3.79 -25.47 1.55
N ALA A 22 4.36 -24.31 1.23
CA ALA A 22 5.18 -23.56 2.16
C ALA A 22 5.03 -22.06 1.84
N ASN A 23 4.79 -21.27 2.89
CA ASN A 23 4.82 -19.81 2.97
C ASN A 23 3.51 -19.06 2.74
N SER A 24 2.53 -19.30 3.61
CA SER A 24 1.45 -18.33 3.87
C SER A 24 1.71 -17.42 5.09
N SER A 25 2.83 -17.59 5.82
CA SER A 25 3.10 -16.83 7.06
C SER A 25 4.20 -15.76 6.95
N GLU A 26 5.03 -15.76 5.90
CA GLU A 26 6.06 -14.72 5.67
C GLU A 26 5.47 -13.46 5.01
N SER A 27 4.49 -13.63 4.13
CA SER A 27 3.90 -12.53 3.34
C SER A 27 3.15 -11.50 4.17
N ALA A 28 2.74 -11.84 5.40
CA ALA A 28 2.02 -10.93 6.29
C ALA A 28 2.93 -9.83 6.89
N ASN A 29 4.25 -10.01 6.88
CA ASN A 29 5.23 -9.05 7.39
C ASN A 29 6.06 -8.36 6.29
N LEU A 30 5.80 -8.67 5.02
CA LEU A 30 6.47 -7.99 3.92
C LEU A 30 5.82 -6.62 3.67
N PRO A 31 6.60 -5.58 3.33
CA PRO A 31 6.04 -4.30 2.92
C PRO A 31 5.03 -4.50 1.78
N MET A 32 3.83 -3.91 1.90
CA MET A 32 2.75 -4.12 0.93
C MET A 32 3.12 -3.74 -0.51
N SER A 33 4.17 -2.94 -0.72
CA SER A 33 4.65 -2.56 -2.05
C SER A 33 6.09 -3.03 -2.33
N ILE A 34 6.30 -3.48 -3.57
CA ILE A 34 7.61 -3.87 -4.13
C ILE A 34 8.62 -2.72 -3.97
N SER A 35 8.16 -1.49 -4.17
CA SER A 35 8.98 -0.28 -4.03
C SER A 35 9.48 -0.08 -2.60
N ALA A 36 8.64 -0.32 -1.60
CA ALA A 36 9.01 -0.23 -0.19
C ALA A 36 10.02 -1.32 0.20
N ARG A 37 9.89 -2.53 -0.36
CA ARG A 37 10.87 -3.61 -0.15
C ARG A 37 12.23 -3.33 -0.80
N LEU A 38 12.26 -2.63 -1.93
CA LEU A 38 13.48 -2.40 -2.72
C LEU A 38 14.12 -1.03 -2.52
N GLY A 39 13.49 -0.12 -1.76
CA GLY A 39 13.97 1.25 -1.52
C GLY A 39 14.09 2.09 -2.80
N LYS A 40 13.43 1.68 -3.87
CA LYS A 40 13.44 2.33 -5.19
C LYS A 40 12.04 2.27 -5.76
N LEU A 41 11.61 3.35 -6.41
CA LEU A 41 10.32 3.38 -7.09
C LEU A 41 10.33 2.32 -8.21
N GLN A 42 9.55 1.27 -8.04
CA GLN A 42 9.34 0.24 -9.05
C GLN A 42 7.98 0.47 -9.69
N PHE A 43 7.99 0.54 -11.02
CA PHE A 43 6.76 0.55 -11.80
C PHE A 43 6.11 -0.83 -11.76
N HIS A 44 4.79 -0.87 -11.93
CA HIS A 44 4.09 -2.13 -12.19
C HIS A 44 4.71 -2.85 -13.40
N LEU A 45 4.55 -4.18 -13.52
CA LEU A 45 5.11 -4.99 -14.62
C LEU A 45 4.79 -4.45 -16.03
N SER A 46 3.71 -3.66 -16.15
CA SER A 46 3.32 -2.95 -17.36
C SER A 46 4.12 -1.67 -17.66
N GLY A 47 5.12 -1.32 -16.84
CA GLY A 47 5.88 -0.06 -16.93
C GLY A 47 5.10 1.19 -16.53
N LYS A 48 3.94 1.05 -15.87
CA LYS A 48 3.07 2.16 -15.45
C LYS A 48 3.12 2.33 -13.93
N PHE A 49 3.03 3.57 -13.47
CA PHE A 49 2.93 3.90 -12.05
C PHE A 49 1.52 4.42 -11.78
N ARG A 50 0.77 3.72 -10.93
CA ARG A 50 -0.61 4.06 -10.61
C ARG A 50 -0.69 4.70 -9.24
N VAL A 51 -1.21 5.92 -9.22
CA VAL A 51 -1.55 6.65 -8.00
C VAL A 51 -3.05 6.53 -7.80
N LEU A 52 -3.47 6.04 -6.64
CA LEU A 52 -4.87 6.11 -6.20
C LEU A 52 -5.00 7.20 -5.14
N GLN A 53 -5.88 8.17 -5.35
CA GLN A 53 -6.07 9.28 -4.44
C GLN A 53 -7.47 9.25 -3.83
N PHE A 54 -7.55 9.31 -2.51
CA PHE A 54 -8.78 9.55 -1.76
C PHE A 54 -8.74 10.97 -1.18
N ALA A 55 -9.79 11.74 -1.40
CA ALA A 55 -9.90 13.10 -0.91
C ALA A 55 -11.06 13.23 0.06
N ASP A 56 -10.84 14.02 1.12
CA ASP A 56 -11.90 14.44 2.06
C ASP A 56 -12.76 13.29 2.58
N VAL A 57 -12.14 12.21 3.04
CA VAL A 57 -12.85 11.03 3.57
C VAL A 57 -13.72 11.37 4.78
N GLN A 58 -13.33 12.39 5.57
CA GLN A 58 -14.13 12.96 6.67
C GLN A 58 -14.72 11.89 7.61
N ASP A 59 -13.95 10.86 7.95
CA ASP A 59 -14.43 9.81 8.85
C ASP A 59 -14.45 10.31 10.31
N ALA A 60 -15.42 9.79 11.06
CA ALA A 60 -15.50 9.93 12.51
C ALA A 60 -14.64 8.84 13.20
N PRO A 61 -14.46 8.83 14.54
CA PRO A 61 -13.63 7.83 15.22
C PRO A 61 -14.03 6.39 14.91
N LYS A 62 -15.31 6.16 14.65
CA LYS A 62 -15.82 4.90 14.11
C LYS A 62 -15.97 5.02 12.60
N ILE A 63 -14.97 4.52 11.88
CA ILE A 63 -14.93 4.47 10.42
C ILE A 63 -16.13 3.66 9.89
N SER A 64 -16.78 4.17 8.84
CA SER A 64 -17.89 3.47 8.19
C SER A 64 -17.39 2.19 7.49
N LYS A 65 -18.14 1.10 7.65
CA LYS A 65 -17.87 -0.16 6.92
C LYS A 65 -17.94 0.02 5.41
N ASP A 66 -18.77 0.94 4.94
CA ASP A 66 -18.91 1.20 3.51
C ASP A 66 -17.71 1.99 2.96
N THR A 67 -17.14 2.91 3.74
CA THR A 67 -15.88 3.60 3.39
C THR A 67 -14.73 2.59 3.27
N ILE A 68 -14.62 1.65 4.21
CA ILE A 68 -13.62 0.58 4.16
C ILE A 68 -13.79 -0.26 2.89
N ARG A 69 -15.01 -0.75 2.63
CA ARG A 69 -15.32 -1.55 1.45
C ARG A 69 -15.03 -0.82 0.15
N LEU A 70 -15.29 0.48 0.09
CA LEU A 70 -14.98 1.31 -1.07
C LEU A 70 -13.47 1.36 -1.31
N ILE A 71 -12.69 1.63 -0.27
CA ILE A 71 -11.22 1.70 -0.37
C ILE A 71 -10.63 0.34 -0.75
N GLU A 72 -11.09 -0.74 -0.12
CA GLU A 72 -10.67 -2.11 -0.44
C GLU A 72 -10.97 -2.45 -1.90
N SER A 73 -12.20 -2.23 -2.34
CA SER A 73 -12.62 -2.52 -3.73
C SER A 73 -11.85 -1.69 -4.75
N ALA A 74 -11.55 -0.43 -4.45
CA ALA A 74 -10.76 0.44 -5.32
C ALA A 74 -9.30 -0.01 -5.41
N CYS A 75 -8.70 -0.44 -4.30
CA CYS A 75 -7.36 -1.01 -4.27
C CYS A 75 -7.28 -2.29 -5.11
N ASP A 76 -8.25 -3.20 -4.97
CA ASP A 76 -8.30 -4.46 -5.71
C ASP A 76 -8.47 -4.23 -7.23
N ALA A 77 -9.34 -3.30 -7.60
CA ALA A 77 -9.62 -2.98 -9.00
C ALA A 77 -8.44 -2.28 -9.69
N VAL A 78 -7.82 -1.30 -9.03
CA VAL A 78 -6.80 -0.43 -9.65
C VAL A 78 -5.39 -0.99 -9.47
N LYS A 79 -5.13 -1.76 -8.40
CA LYS A 79 -3.80 -2.24 -8.01
C LYS A 79 -2.76 -1.10 -7.97
N PRO A 80 -2.99 -0.04 -7.19
CA PRO A 80 -2.11 1.13 -7.17
C PRO A 80 -0.73 0.80 -6.60
N ASP A 81 0.28 1.56 -7.03
CA ASP A 81 1.64 1.48 -6.47
C ASP A 81 1.77 2.36 -5.22
N ILE A 82 0.95 3.43 -5.15
CA ILE A 82 0.81 4.29 -3.98
C ILE A 82 -0.64 4.74 -3.82
N VAL A 83 -1.08 4.80 -2.57
CA VAL A 83 -2.36 5.40 -2.17
C VAL A 83 -2.08 6.70 -1.44
N ILE A 84 -2.72 7.78 -1.84
CA ILE A 84 -2.55 9.12 -1.25
C ILE A 84 -3.89 9.60 -0.70
N PHE A 85 -3.88 10.02 0.57
CA PHE A 85 -5.01 10.68 1.20
C PHE A 85 -4.75 12.20 1.22
N THR A 86 -5.66 12.97 0.63
CA THR A 86 -5.55 14.44 0.52
C THR A 86 -6.75 15.16 1.12
N GLY A 87 -6.58 16.40 1.58
CA GLY A 87 -7.66 17.14 2.24
C GLY A 87 -7.95 16.62 3.65
N ASN A 88 -9.20 16.71 4.08
CA ASN A 88 -9.64 16.45 5.44
C ASN A 88 -10.05 14.98 5.64
N GLN A 89 -9.17 14.17 6.23
CA GLN A 89 -9.47 12.76 6.48
C GLN A 89 -10.39 12.54 7.68
N ILE A 90 -10.33 13.43 8.66
CA ILE A 90 -11.04 13.30 9.92
C ILE A 90 -12.12 14.38 9.98
N ALA A 91 -13.36 13.98 10.28
CA ALA A 91 -14.46 14.89 10.56
C ALA A 91 -14.28 15.55 11.93
N GLY A 92 -13.37 16.52 12.02
CA GLY A 92 -13.00 17.18 13.28
C GLY A 92 -14.17 17.83 14.02
N TYR A 93 -15.29 18.11 13.34
CA TYR A 93 -16.48 18.70 13.95
C TYR A 93 -17.33 17.73 14.80
N VAL A 94 -17.00 16.43 14.86
CA VAL A 94 -17.72 15.52 15.75
C VAL A 94 -17.29 15.69 17.21
N LYS A 95 -18.23 15.45 18.14
CA LYS A 95 -18.05 15.66 19.59
C LYS A 95 -16.83 14.92 20.15
N ASP A 96 -16.52 13.76 19.61
CA ASP A 96 -15.38 12.94 20.05
C ASP A 96 -14.02 13.62 19.85
N PHE A 97 -13.93 14.60 18.95
CA PHE A 97 -12.72 15.39 18.72
C PHE A 97 -12.78 16.78 19.38
N ALA A 98 -13.83 17.10 20.15
CA ALA A 98 -14.02 18.40 20.78
C ALA A 98 -12.79 18.84 21.60
N ASP A 99 -12.20 17.92 22.35
CA ASP A 99 -11.04 18.20 23.22
C ASP A 99 -9.73 18.36 22.45
N THR A 100 -9.70 18.01 21.16
CA THR A 100 -8.51 18.15 20.30
C THR A 100 -8.43 19.51 19.60
N PHE A 101 -9.48 20.33 19.69
CA PHE A 101 -9.51 21.63 19.03
C PHE A 101 -8.52 22.61 19.66
N VAL A 102 -7.41 22.84 18.95
CA VAL A 102 -6.52 23.96 19.23
C VAL A 102 -6.90 25.12 18.33
N ARG A 103 -7.54 26.15 18.90
CA ARG A 103 -7.72 27.43 18.20
C ARG A 103 -6.34 28.05 17.95
N ARG A 104 -5.97 28.21 16.68
CA ARG A 104 -4.82 29.04 16.32
C ARG A 104 -5.12 30.46 16.79
N ARG A 105 -4.47 30.89 17.87
CA ARG A 105 -4.52 32.30 18.28
C ARG A 105 -3.78 33.10 17.23
N TRP A 106 -4.50 33.95 16.51
CA TRP A 106 -3.85 35.06 15.82
C TRP A 106 -3.31 35.96 16.93
N SER A 107 -1.99 36.12 17.03
CA SER A 107 -1.40 37.02 18.02
C SER A 107 -1.89 38.44 17.73
N SER A 108 -2.52 39.06 18.73
CA SER A 108 -2.97 40.46 18.64
C SER A 108 -1.80 41.45 18.52
N GLU A 109 -0.58 40.98 18.78
CA GLU A 109 0.66 41.78 18.74
C GLU A 109 1.01 42.35 17.35
N ALA A 110 0.37 41.87 16.27
CA ALA A 110 0.60 42.41 14.94
C ALA A 110 -0.12 43.76 14.67
N PHE A 111 -0.97 44.24 15.59
CA PHE A 111 -1.78 45.45 15.39
C PHE A 111 -1.46 46.63 16.31
N ASP A 112 -0.54 46.49 17.27
CA ASP A 112 -0.35 47.52 18.31
C ASP A 112 1.01 48.27 18.24
N SER A 113 1.68 48.28 17.08
CA SER A 113 2.97 48.99 16.91
C SER A 113 2.87 50.30 16.13
N SER A 114 1.71 50.98 16.10
CA SER A 114 1.54 52.27 15.41
C SER A 114 0.82 53.35 16.23
N SER A 115 0.87 53.30 17.56
CA SER A 115 0.37 54.38 18.42
C SER A 115 1.30 54.59 19.62
N GLY A 116 2.18 55.59 19.53
CA GLY A 116 3.08 56.01 20.60
C GLY A 116 4.29 56.76 20.06
#